data_AF-A0A2M8CHU5-F1
#
_entry.id   AF-A0A2M8CHU5-F1
#
_cell.length_a   1.000
_cell.length_b   1.000
_cell.length_c   1.000
_cell.angle_alpha   90.00
_cell.angle_beta   90.00
_cell.angle_gamma   90.00
#
_symmetry.space_group_name_H-M   'P 1'
#
loop_
_entity.id
_entity.type
_entity.pdbx_description
1 polymer ?
#
loop_
_entity_poly.entity_id
_entity_poly.type
_entity_poly.pdbx_seq_one_letter_code
_entity_poly.pdbx_strand_id
1 'polypeptide(L)'
;YEVLMHKDARWGRLNEKDVVVDRESSRNSGMAKQNYIRLAQALINQGKNDSAVAVMDKGLEFFPNEKFPYDYYMLPWAEYYYQAGATGKANEVVKTLTNRYTQDLSYFSSLPDRFLAYYDDDVQESMAVLQRLMQMTKQYKQAELSAEIEKVFYDYMSTLQIK
;
A
#
# COMPACT_ATOMS: atom_id res chain seq x y z
N TYR A 1 7.52 6.62 -20.36
CA TYR A 1 6.19 7.24 -20.29
C TYR A 1 5.29 6.66 -21.37
N GLU A 2 5.59 6.92 -22.65
CA GLU A 2 4.80 6.44 -23.80
C GLU A 2 4.37 4.98 -23.74
N VAL A 3 5.28 4.06 -23.37
CA VAL A 3 4.97 2.62 -23.30
C VAL A 3 3.93 2.29 -22.23
N LEU A 4 4.10 2.76 -20.99
CA LEU A 4 3.21 2.42 -19.87
C LEU A 4 1.87 3.15 -19.91
N MET A 5 1.83 4.31 -20.57
CA MET A 5 0.65 5.15 -20.71
C MET A 5 -0.04 4.99 -22.08
N HIS A 6 0.45 4.11 -22.94
CA HIS A 6 -0.16 3.85 -24.24
C HIS A 6 -1.58 3.31 -24.07
N LYS A 7 -2.50 3.69 -24.96
CA LYS A 7 -3.89 3.19 -24.97
C LYS A 7 -4.01 1.67 -25.06
N ASP A 8 -3.01 1.02 -25.67
CA ASP A 8 -2.97 -0.43 -25.88
C ASP A 8 -2.18 -1.17 -24.78
N ALA A 9 -1.69 -0.46 -23.77
CA ALA A 9 -1.07 -1.09 -22.61
C ALA A 9 -2.09 -2.01 -21.93
N ARG A 10 -1.68 -3.24 -21.61
CA ARG A 10 -2.56 -4.26 -21.01
C ARG A 10 -1.79 -5.25 -20.17
N TRP A 11 -2.41 -5.71 -19.09
CA TRP A 11 -1.91 -6.76 -18.21
C TRP A 11 -2.88 -7.94 -18.19
N GLY A 12 -3.17 -8.49 -19.36
CA GLY A 12 -3.97 -9.72 -19.49
C GLY A 12 -5.42 -9.64 -19.00
N ARG A 13 -6.03 -8.44 -18.97
CA ARG A 13 -7.37 -8.20 -18.40
C ARG A 13 -7.50 -8.59 -16.92
N LEU A 14 -6.38 -8.69 -16.20
CA LEU A 14 -6.38 -9.18 -14.82
C LEU A 14 -7.16 -8.29 -13.85
N ASN A 15 -7.43 -7.03 -14.22
CA ASN A 15 -8.24 -6.08 -13.47
C ASN A 15 -9.76 -6.26 -13.65
N GLU A 16 -10.23 -7.05 -14.62
CA GLU A 16 -11.66 -7.24 -14.87
C GLU A 16 -12.33 -8.10 -13.80
N LYS A 17 -13.60 -7.80 -13.48
CA LYS A 17 -14.34 -8.49 -12.40
C LYS A 17 -14.63 -9.97 -12.69
N ASP A 18 -14.73 -10.35 -13.97
CA ASP A 18 -15.01 -11.71 -14.44
C ASP A 18 -13.76 -12.62 -14.47
N VAL A 19 -12.58 -12.06 -14.28
CA VAL A 19 -11.32 -12.80 -14.33
C VAL A 19 -10.90 -13.24 -12.93
N VAL A 20 -10.40 -14.44 -12.75
CA VAL A 20 -9.73 -14.85 -11.49
C VAL A 20 -8.24 -14.68 -11.68
N VAL A 21 -7.57 -14.00 -10.74
CA VAL A 21 -6.10 -13.84 -10.78
C VAL A 21 -5.48 -15.11 -10.22
N ASP A 22 -4.79 -15.86 -11.07
CA ASP A 22 -4.04 -17.04 -10.64
C ASP A 22 -2.77 -16.65 -9.87
N ARG A 23 -2.17 -17.61 -9.18
CA ARG A 23 -0.98 -17.41 -8.34
C ARG A 23 0.20 -16.82 -9.11
N GLU A 24 0.43 -17.26 -10.34
CA GLU A 24 1.58 -16.83 -11.15
C GLU A 24 1.38 -15.41 -11.66
N SER A 25 0.17 -15.07 -12.11
CA SER A 25 -0.20 -13.70 -12.48
C SER A 25 -0.12 -12.75 -11.29
N SER A 26 -0.59 -13.18 -10.11
CA SER A 26 -0.47 -12.42 -8.87
C SER A 26 1.00 -12.14 -8.52
N ARG A 27 1.85 -13.19 -8.51
CA ARG A 27 3.29 -13.05 -8.23
C ARG A 27 3.98 -12.10 -9.22
N ASN A 28 3.67 -12.23 -10.52
CA ASN A 28 4.32 -11.44 -11.55
C ASN A 28 3.84 -9.97 -11.58
N SER A 29 2.68 -9.66 -11.00
CA SER A 29 2.14 -8.29 -10.95
C SER A 29 3.08 -7.30 -10.25
N GLY A 30 3.88 -7.76 -9.28
CA GLY A 30 4.84 -6.91 -8.56
C GLY A 30 5.85 -6.23 -9.49
N MET A 31 6.36 -6.95 -10.50
CA MET A 31 7.30 -6.38 -11.49
C MET A 31 6.65 -5.25 -12.29
N ALA A 32 5.39 -5.43 -12.68
CA ALA A 32 4.62 -4.42 -13.40
C ALA A 32 4.36 -3.19 -12.53
N LYS A 33 3.86 -3.37 -11.30
CA LYS A 33 3.66 -2.29 -10.32
C LYS A 33 4.92 -1.46 -10.10
N GLN A 34 6.08 -2.11 -9.97
CA GLN A 34 7.36 -1.43 -9.80
C GLN A 34 7.73 -0.53 -10.99
N ASN A 35 7.39 -0.91 -12.23
CA ASN A 35 7.65 -0.08 -13.40
C ASN A 35 6.86 1.24 -13.35
N TYR A 36 5.60 1.20 -12.92
CA TYR A 36 4.79 2.42 -12.72
C TYR A 36 5.39 3.32 -11.64
N ILE A 37 5.80 2.74 -10.51
CA ILE A 37 6.39 3.50 -9.40
C ILE A 37 7.73 4.14 -9.76
N ARG A 38 8.62 3.41 -10.45
CA ARG A 38 9.89 3.97 -10.93
C ARG A 38 9.66 5.12 -11.90
N LEU A 39 8.67 5.01 -12.78
CA LEU A 39 8.30 6.10 -13.68
C LEU A 39 7.72 7.30 -12.92
N ALA A 40 6.83 7.07 -11.95
CA ALA A 40 6.25 8.13 -11.13
C ALA A 40 7.33 8.91 -10.37
N GLN A 41 8.26 8.21 -9.70
CA GLN A 41 9.40 8.83 -9.02
C GLN A 41 10.23 9.69 -9.99
N ALA A 42 10.54 9.18 -11.18
CA ALA A 42 11.31 9.93 -12.18
C ALA A 42 10.58 11.20 -12.67
N LEU A 43 9.25 11.16 -12.75
CA LEU A 43 8.43 12.32 -13.13
C LEU A 43 8.36 13.35 -12.00
N ILE A 44 8.20 12.92 -10.75
CA ILE A 44 8.25 13.81 -9.56
C ILE A 44 9.60 14.53 -9.51
N ASN A 45 10.71 13.81 -9.73
CA ASN A 45 12.05 14.40 -9.76
C ASN A 45 12.24 15.44 -10.88
N GLN A 46 11.40 15.39 -11.93
CA GLN A 46 11.37 16.38 -13.02
C GLN A 46 10.33 17.50 -12.77
N GLY A 47 9.65 17.52 -11.63
CA GLY A 47 8.55 18.43 -11.33
C GLY A 47 7.26 18.16 -12.12
N LYS A 48 7.15 17.02 -12.80
CA LYS A 48 5.99 16.63 -13.63
C LYS A 48 4.95 15.90 -12.78
N ASN A 49 4.42 16.59 -11.77
CA ASN A 49 3.54 16.00 -10.76
C ASN A 49 2.24 15.44 -11.35
N ASP A 50 1.57 16.18 -12.24
CA ASP A 50 0.33 15.71 -12.89
C ASP A 50 0.56 14.41 -13.67
N SER A 51 1.69 14.31 -14.37
CA SER A 51 2.06 13.09 -15.09
C SER A 51 2.39 11.93 -14.15
N ALA A 52 3.02 12.21 -13.01
CA ALA A 52 3.31 11.20 -11.99
C ALA A 52 2.01 10.62 -11.41
N VAL A 53 1.04 11.49 -11.09
CA VAL A 53 -0.30 11.10 -10.61
C VAL A 53 -0.99 10.23 -11.66
N ALA A 54 -1.00 10.65 -12.93
CA ALA A 54 -1.62 9.86 -14.00
C ALA A 54 -0.98 8.47 -14.17
N VAL A 55 0.35 8.36 -14.03
CA VAL A 55 1.07 7.08 -14.10
C VAL A 55 0.68 6.16 -12.94
N MET A 56 0.60 6.69 -11.72
CA MET A 56 0.16 5.91 -10.56
C MET A 56 -1.31 5.50 -10.72
N ASP A 57 -2.20 6.41 -11.16
CA ASP A 57 -3.61 6.06 -11.38
C ASP A 57 -3.75 4.92 -12.40
N LYS A 58 -2.98 4.97 -13.50
CA LYS A 58 -2.97 3.92 -14.51
C LYS A 58 -2.48 2.58 -13.94
N GLY A 59 -1.48 2.63 -13.07
CA GLY A 59 -1.02 1.44 -12.36
C GLY A 59 -2.09 0.84 -11.46
N LEU A 60 -2.82 1.67 -10.70
CA LEU A 60 -3.93 1.21 -9.84
C LEU A 60 -5.15 0.72 -10.62
N GLU A 61 -5.41 1.26 -11.82
CA GLU A 61 -6.45 0.76 -12.73
C GLU A 61 -6.18 -0.70 -13.14
N PHE A 62 -4.92 -1.04 -13.40
CA PHE A 62 -4.51 -2.39 -13.78
C PHE A 62 -4.31 -3.33 -12.60
N PHE A 63 -3.95 -2.80 -11.43
CA PHE A 63 -3.73 -3.59 -10.23
C PHE A 63 -4.53 -3.08 -9.03
N PRO A 64 -5.88 -3.11 -9.12
CA PRO A 64 -6.74 -2.60 -8.08
C PRO A 64 -6.67 -3.49 -6.83
N ASN A 65 -6.89 -2.91 -5.65
CA ASN A 65 -6.76 -3.60 -4.35
C ASN A 65 -7.65 -4.84 -4.24
N GLU A 66 -8.85 -4.82 -4.82
CA GLU A 66 -9.80 -5.92 -4.78
C GLU A 66 -9.30 -7.18 -5.50
N LYS A 67 -8.32 -7.00 -6.39
CA LYS A 67 -7.75 -8.05 -7.25
C LYS A 67 -6.32 -8.39 -6.86
N PHE A 68 -5.57 -7.37 -6.44
CA PHE A 68 -4.19 -7.45 -6.00
C PHE A 68 -4.06 -6.73 -4.64
N PRO A 69 -4.42 -7.41 -3.54
CA PRO A 69 -4.44 -6.82 -2.22
C PRO A 69 -3.16 -6.06 -1.90
N TYR A 70 -3.30 -4.82 -1.44
CA TYR A 70 -2.17 -3.94 -1.16
C TYR A 70 -1.28 -4.49 -0.07
N ASP A 71 0.02 -4.50 -0.27
CA ASP A 71 1.03 -4.89 0.71
C ASP A 71 2.00 -3.73 0.96
N TYR A 72 3.11 -3.96 1.67
CA TYR A 72 4.06 -2.90 2.01
C TYR A 72 4.70 -2.26 0.78
N TYR A 73 4.69 -2.91 -0.40
CA TYR A 73 5.14 -2.30 -1.65
C TYR A 73 4.24 -1.16 -2.13
N MET A 74 3.09 -0.93 -1.48
CA MET A 74 2.24 0.22 -1.72
C MET A 74 2.66 1.47 -0.92
N LEU A 75 3.61 1.36 0.02
CA LEU A 75 4.14 2.52 0.75
C LEU A 75 4.70 3.62 -0.17
N PRO A 76 5.51 3.33 -1.21
CA PRO A 76 5.95 4.34 -2.17
C PRO A 76 4.81 5.01 -2.94
N TRP A 77 3.69 4.32 -3.15
CA TRP A 77 2.54 4.90 -3.86
C TRP A 77 1.91 6.03 -3.04
N ALA A 78 1.68 5.78 -1.75
CA ALA A 78 1.19 6.79 -0.83
C ALA A 78 2.15 7.99 -0.76
N GLU A 79 3.44 7.72 -0.55
CA GLU A 79 4.49 8.74 -0.50
C GLU A 79 4.52 9.59 -1.77
N TYR A 80 4.51 8.97 -2.94
CA TYR A 80 4.62 9.69 -4.21
C TYR A 80 3.34 10.45 -4.57
N TYR A 81 2.16 9.94 -4.19
CA TYR A 81 0.93 10.74 -4.30
C TYR A 81 1.00 11.99 -3.42
N TYR A 82 1.52 11.90 -2.19
CA TYR A 82 1.74 13.10 -1.36
C TYR A 82 2.76 14.05 -1.97
N GLN A 83 3.92 13.55 -2.43
CA GLN A 83 4.96 14.37 -3.07
C GLN A 83 4.44 15.10 -4.32
N ALA A 84 3.57 14.45 -5.09
CA ALA A 84 2.94 15.03 -6.26
C ALA A 84 1.75 15.96 -5.94
N GLY A 85 1.41 16.15 -4.65
CA GLY A 85 0.31 17.02 -4.20
C GLY A 85 -1.08 16.38 -4.28
N ALA A 86 -1.19 15.10 -4.62
CA ALA A 86 -2.44 14.35 -4.68
C ALA A 86 -2.83 13.76 -3.31
N THR A 87 -2.96 14.62 -2.30
CA THR A 87 -3.18 14.26 -0.89
C THR A 87 -4.38 13.31 -0.68
N GLY A 88 -5.51 13.54 -1.36
CA GLY A 88 -6.68 12.67 -1.22
C GLY A 88 -6.39 11.23 -1.62
N LYS A 89 -5.68 11.02 -2.74
CA LYS A 89 -5.30 9.69 -3.22
C LYS A 89 -4.28 9.02 -2.31
N ALA A 90 -3.32 9.78 -1.81
CA ALA A 90 -2.35 9.29 -0.83
C ALA A 90 -3.05 8.80 0.45
N ASN A 91 -4.00 9.58 0.98
CA ASN A 91 -4.80 9.21 2.14
C ASN A 91 -5.59 7.91 1.92
N GLU A 92 -6.14 7.69 0.73
CA GLU A 92 -6.85 6.44 0.41
C GLU A 92 -5.91 5.22 0.41
N VAL A 93 -4.70 5.35 -0.14
CA VAL A 93 -3.69 4.28 -0.07
C VAL A 93 -3.29 4.01 1.39
N VAL A 94 -3.05 5.06 2.18
CA VAL A 94 -2.72 4.95 3.60
C VAL A 94 -3.82 4.23 4.37
N LYS A 95 -5.08 4.66 4.23
CA LYS A 95 -6.22 4.01 4.90
C LYS A 95 -6.35 2.54 4.52
N THR A 96 -6.17 2.22 3.24
CA THR A 96 -6.23 0.84 2.75
C THR A 96 -5.15 -0.03 3.41
N LEU A 97 -3.92 0.48 3.50
CA LEU A 97 -2.82 -0.23 4.17
C LEU A 97 -3.06 -0.34 5.68
N THR A 98 -3.45 0.75 6.35
CA THR A 98 -3.77 0.74 7.78
C THR A 98 -4.83 -0.32 8.08
N ASN A 99 -5.92 -0.36 7.32
CA ASN A 99 -6.99 -1.33 7.52
C ASN A 99 -6.49 -2.76 7.35
N ARG A 100 -5.71 -3.05 6.31
CA ARG A 100 -5.15 -4.39 6.10
C ARG A 100 -4.26 -4.82 7.27
N TYR A 101 -3.25 -4.04 7.62
CA TYR A 101 -2.31 -4.46 8.67
C TYR A 101 -2.94 -4.46 10.06
N THR A 102 -3.99 -3.66 10.27
CA THR A 102 -4.84 -3.76 11.47
C THR A 102 -5.60 -5.09 11.51
N GLN A 103 -6.12 -5.56 10.38
CA GLN A 103 -6.79 -6.87 10.27
C GLN A 103 -5.80 -8.02 10.50
N ASP A 104 -4.59 -7.92 9.95
CA ASP A 104 -3.53 -8.92 10.15
C ASP A 104 -3.17 -9.01 11.65
N LEU A 105 -2.90 -7.88 12.31
CA LEU A 105 -2.64 -7.84 13.76
C LEU A 105 -3.84 -8.32 14.60
N SER A 106 -5.07 -8.00 14.18
CA SER A 106 -6.28 -8.52 14.83
C SER A 106 -6.35 -10.04 14.75
N TYR A 107 -6.04 -10.61 13.59
CA TYR A 107 -5.97 -12.05 13.41
C TYR A 107 -4.88 -12.67 14.28
N PHE A 108 -3.63 -12.18 14.20
CA PHE A 108 -2.52 -12.73 14.98
C PHE A 108 -2.76 -12.64 16.48
N SER A 109 -3.27 -11.51 16.98
CA SER A 109 -3.58 -11.33 18.40
C SER A 109 -4.74 -12.21 18.88
N SER A 110 -5.61 -12.68 17.98
CA SER A 110 -6.68 -13.64 18.31
C SER A 110 -6.18 -15.08 18.46
N LEU A 111 -4.97 -15.39 17.97
CA LEU A 111 -4.43 -16.75 18.03
C LEU A 111 -3.96 -17.13 19.45
N PRO A 112 -4.06 -18.42 19.82
CA PRO A 112 -3.37 -18.98 20.98
C PRO A 112 -1.86 -18.73 20.91
N ASP A 113 -1.21 -18.46 22.05
CA ASP A 113 0.21 -18.03 22.10
C ASP A 113 1.17 -18.99 21.41
N ARG A 114 0.90 -20.30 21.47
CA ARG A 114 1.69 -21.33 20.77
C ARG A 114 1.75 -21.14 19.24
N PHE A 115 0.78 -20.44 18.66
CA PHE A 115 0.74 -20.16 17.22
C PHE A 115 1.31 -18.80 16.87
N LEU A 116 1.27 -17.83 17.80
CA LEU A 116 1.78 -16.48 17.58
C LEU A 116 3.26 -16.48 17.21
N ALA A 117 4.05 -17.38 17.81
CA ALA A 117 5.47 -17.53 17.49
C ALA A 117 5.77 -17.87 16.01
N TYR A 118 4.82 -18.45 15.26
CA TYR A 118 5.00 -18.70 13.82
C TYR A 118 4.76 -17.47 12.94
N TYR A 119 4.20 -16.40 13.51
CA TYR A 119 3.84 -15.16 12.82
C TYR A 119 4.66 -13.97 13.32
N ASP A 120 5.79 -14.19 14.01
CA ASP A 120 6.62 -13.10 14.55
C ASP A 120 7.06 -12.13 13.45
N ASP A 121 7.53 -12.66 12.31
CA ASP A 121 7.90 -11.86 11.14
C ASP A 121 6.72 -11.04 10.60
N ASP A 122 5.52 -11.65 10.49
CA ASP A 122 4.32 -10.97 9.99
C ASP A 122 3.81 -9.87 10.96
N VAL A 123 3.92 -10.12 12.26
CA VAL A 123 3.59 -9.13 13.31
C VAL A 123 4.58 -7.96 13.24
N GLN A 124 5.88 -8.24 13.11
CA GLN A 124 6.91 -7.20 12.98
C GLN A 124 6.72 -6.38 11.71
N GLU A 125 6.43 -7.01 10.56
CA GLU A 125 6.12 -6.31 9.31
C GLU A 125 4.89 -5.40 9.48
N SER A 126 3.81 -5.93 10.04
CA SER A 126 2.57 -5.18 10.25
C SER A 126 2.79 -3.95 11.14
N MET A 127 3.52 -4.12 12.25
CA MET A 127 3.87 -3.01 13.14
C MET A 127 4.79 -1.99 12.46
N ALA A 128 5.79 -2.44 11.70
CA ALA A 128 6.69 -1.56 10.96
C ALA A 128 5.94 -0.74 9.90
N VAL A 129 5.00 -1.35 9.18
CA VAL A 129 4.18 -0.64 8.19
C VAL A 129 3.29 0.40 8.88
N LEU A 130 2.59 0.06 9.96
CA LEU A 130 1.78 1.03 10.71
C LEU A 130 2.61 2.19 11.23
N GLN A 131 3.81 1.91 11.77
CA GLN A 131 4.73 2.95 12.21
C GLN A 131 5.14 3.88 11.05
N ARG A 132 5.43 3.31 9.87
CA ARG A 132 5.79 4.07 8.67
C ARG A 132 4.63 4.94 8.19
N LEU A 133 3.40 4.42 8.18
CA LEU A 133 2.20 5.17 7.79
C LEU A 133 1.91 6.31 8.78
N MET A 134 2.08 6.08 10.08
CA MET A 134 1.99 7.12 11.11
C MET A 134 3.02 8.24 10.86
N GLN A 135 4.29 7.90 10.62
CA GLN A 135 5.33 8.89 10.33
C GLN A 135 5.04 9.68 9.05
N MET A 136 4.61 8.99 7.99
CA MET A 136 4.28 9.59 6.70
C MET A 136 3.12 10.59 6.83
N THR A 137 2.04 10.20 7.52
CA THR A 137 0.88 11.09 7.73
C THR A 137 1.23 12.29 8.61
N LYS A 138 2.11 12.16 9.61
CA LYS A 138 2.67 13.29 10.35
C LYS A 138 3.48 14.22 9.45
N GLN A 139 4.39 13.68 8.64
CA GLN A 139 5.22 14.44 7.69
C GLN A 139 4.37 15.27 6.72
N TYR A 140 3.29 14.69 6.19
CA TYR A 140 2.37 15.34 5.26
C TYR A 140 1.19 16.05 5.93
N LYS A 141 1.25 16.28 7.25
CA LYS A 141 0.27 17.07 8.03
C LYS A 141 -1.17 16.54 7.96
N GLN A 142 -1.34 15.23 7.85
CA GLN A 142 -2.65 14.55 7.86
C GLN A 142 -3.04 14.21 9.32
N ALA A 143 -3.40 15.25 10.10
CA ALA A 143 -3.52 15.15 11.55
C ALA A 143 -4.53 14.10 12.03
N GLU A 144 -5.74 14.06 11.44
CA GLU A 144 -6.79 13.10 11.81
C GLU A 144 -6.34 11.66 11.54
N LEU A 145 -5.85 11.40 10.32
CA LEU A 145 -5.38 10.08 9.91
C LEU A 145 -4.17 9.63 10.72
N SER A 146 -3.25 10.54 11.02
CA SER A 146 -2.11 10.27 11.91
C SER A 146 -2.57 9.85 13.30
N ALA A 147 -3.56 10.53 13.88
CA ALA A 147 -4.05 10.22 15.22
C ALA A 147 -4.75 8.85 15.26
N GLU A 148 -5.49 8.50 14.21
CA GLU A 148 -6.12 7.19 14.06
C GLU A 148 -5.08 6.07 14.02
N ILE A 149 -4.06 6.19 13.16
CA ILE A 149 -2.99 5.18 13.02
C ILE A 149 -2.18 5.09 14.31
N GLU A 150 -1.88 6.22 14.95
CA GLU A 150 -1.15 6.26 16.21
C GLU A 150 -1.89 5.50 17.32
N LYS A 151 -3.20 5.69 17.43
CA LYS A 151 -4.03 4.94 18.37
C LYS A 151 -3.94 3.43 18.10
N VAL A 152 -4.16 3.01 16.86
CA VAL A 152 -4.09 1.59 16.46
C VAL A 152 -2.72 1.00 16.80
N PHE A 153 -1.64 1.70 16.45
CA PHE A 153 -0.27 1.25 16.69
C PHE A 153 -0.01 1.01 18.17
N TYR A 154 -0.37 1.96 19.05
CA TYR A 154 -0.14 1.80 20.49
C TYR A 154 -1.05 0.76 21.14
N ASP A 155 -2.30 0.62 20.69
CA ASP A 155 -3.22 -0.41 21.17
C ASP A 155 -2.63 -1.82 20.93
N TYR A 156 -2.07 -2.07 19.74
CA TYR A 156 -1.43 -3.36 19.43
C TYR A 156 -0.05 -3.52 20.06
N MET A 157 0.75 -2.45 20.17
CA MET A 157 2.04 -2.51 20.87
C MET A 157 1.85 -2.96 22.33
N SER A 158 0.83 -2.43 23.02
CA SER A 158 0.47 -2.85 24.37
C SER A 158 -0.01 -4.30 24.41
N THR A 159 -0.93 -4.66 23.52
CA THR A 159 -1.51 -6.03 23.45
C THR A 159 -0.44 -7.10 23.22
N LEU A 160 0.54 -6.83 22.37
CA LEU A 160 1.62 -7.76 22.04
C LEU A 160 2.70 -7.84 23.14
N GLN A 161 2.87 -6.81 23.97
CA GLN A 161 3.80 -6.84 25.11
C GLN A 161 3.26 -7.57 26.35
N ILE A 162 1.94 -7.73 26.45
CA ILE A 162 1.26 -8.38 27.58
C ILE A 162 1.17 -9.91 27.40
N LYS A 163 1.42 -10.41 26.18
CA LYS A 163 1.47 -11.84 25.84
C LYS A 163 2.88 -12.39 25.92
#